data_AF-A0A1Q6RD28-F1
#
_entry.id   AF-A0A1Q6RD28-F1
#
_cell.length_a   1.000
_cell.length_b   1.000
_cell.length_c   1.000
_cell.angle_alpha   90.00
_cell.angle_beta   90.00
_cell.angle_gamma   90.00
#
_symmetry.space_group_name_H-M   'P 1'
#
loop_
_entity.id
_entity.type
_entity.pdbx_description
1 polymer ?
#
loop_
_entity_poly.entity_id
_entity_poly.type
_entity_poly.pdbx_seq_one_letter_code
_entity_poly.pdbx_strand_id
1 'polypeptide(L)'
;MKNDKSIETKLRSAVSHAVPDALDDILSACDHEKGKVIYMEKKRTSPLRSFAAIAAVLVLVIAGIFAIKNLGGSSADTLAAVVSLDVNPSIELNVDKDENVLSAKGLNADGKTVLGDMQLKGSKLDVAVNAIIGSMLQNGYLDDMANSILLSVSGVDGYNAETLRSKLASDVNKQLKDCAVLSQDVSGADSETVKLAEKYGITVGKAALIRQIVSADARHSFDELAPLSINELNLLADGKSLGSIDSTGKASSKAYIGRDAALEAALNHAGLSKNDVRNVDIELDYEYGSMVYEVEFELGTTEYEYDVNAATGEIVWYEKDSGGKLEQGGSAIDGKDSVGKDKAVQTALKHAGLTSSQVTQLEAKLDRDGGKLVYEIEFRSGNYEYEYEIDASNGSIIKSEKDLDN
;
A
#
# COMPACT_ATOMS: atom_id res chain seq x y z
N MET A 1 -15.26 34.16 -58.19
CA MET A 1 -15.47 34.62 -56.79
C MET A 1 -16.93 34.57 -56.29
N LYS A 2 -17.89 33.92 -56.98
CA LYS A 2 -19.28 33.74 -56.45
C LYS A 2 -19.57 32.34 -55.87
N ASN A 3 -18.67 31.36 -56.03
CA ASN A 3 -18.89 29.99 -55.54
C ASN A 3 -18.38 29.73 -54.11
N ASP A 4 -17.31 30.39 -53.65
CA ASP A 4 -16.74 30.11 -52.33
C ASP A 4 -17.65 30.54 -51.18
N LYS A 5 -18.29 31.72 -51.28
CA LYS A 5 -19.23 32.20 -50.26
C LYS A 5 -20.46 31.29 -50.11
N SER A 6 -20.88 30.63 -51.19
CA SER A 6 -22.01 29.69 -51.17
C SER A 6 -21.65 28.37 -50.48
N ILE A 7 -20.42 27.90 -50.68
CA ILE A 7 -19.90 26.68 -50.03
C ILE A 7 -19.66 26.94 -48.54
N GLU A 8 -19.10 28.08 -48.17
CA GLU A 8 -18.83 28.46 -46.78
C GLU A 8 -20.12 28.64 -45.96
N THR A 9 -21.17 29.20 -46.58
CA THR A 9 -22.49 29.33 -45.94
C THR A 9 -23.16 27.97 -45.73
N LYS A 10 -23.02 27.05 -46.70
CA LYS A 10 -23.54 25.67 -46.58
C LYS A 10 -22.77 24.85 -45.55
N LEU A 11 -21.44 25.00 -45.46
CA LEU A 11 -20.62 24.36 -44.43
C LEU A 11 -20.95 24.89 -43.02
N ARG A 12 -21.10 26.21 -42.84
CA ARG A 12 -21.52 26.78 -41.55
C ARG A 12 -22.91 26.31 -41.13
N SER A 13 -23.85 26.22 -42.07
CA SER A 13 -25.20 25.71 -41.79
C SER A 13 -25.21 24.22 -41.45
N ALA A 14 -24.33 23.41 -42.06
CA ALA A 14 -24.20 21.99 -41.75
C ALA A 14 -23.53 21.75 -40.39
N VAL A 15 -22.56 22.59 -40.02
CA VAL A 15 -21.86 22.50 -38.72
C VAL A 15 -22.75 23.00 -37.58
N SER A 16 -23.55 24.06 -37.77
CA SER A 16 -24.45 24.58 -36.73
C SER A 16 -25.68 23.70 -36.46
N HIS A 17 -25.99 22.74 -37.33
CA HIS A 17 -27.11 21.80 -37.17
C HIS A 17 -26.64 20.37 -36.80
N ALA A 18 -25.32 20.11 -36.77
CA ALA A 18 -24.76 18.79 -36.47
C ALA A 18 -24.36 18.58 -35.01
N VAL A 19 -24.36 19.64 -34.20
CA VAL A 19 -24.06 19.56 -32.76
C VAL A 19 -25.24 20.18 -32.02
N PRO A 20 -26.08 19.38 -31.33
CA PRO A 20 -27.06 19.94 -30.42
C PRO A 20 -26.32 20.74 -29.33
N ASP A 21 -26.75 21.96 -29.08
CA ASP A 21 -26.33 22.71 -27.89
C ASP A 21 -27.00 22.09 -26.67
N ALA A 22 -26.42 20.98 -26.21
CA ALA A 22 -26.90 20.19 -25.10
C ALA A 22 -26.23 20.61 -23.78
N LEU A 23 -25.56 21.77 -23.73
CA LEU A 23 -24.84 22.19 -22.52
C LEU A 23 -25.81 22.37 -21.35
N ASP A 24 -26.93 23.06 -21.57
CA ASP A 24 -27.96 23.26 -20.54
C ASP A 24 -28.72 21.97 -20.22
N ASP A 25 -28.96 21.09 -21.20
CA ASP A 25 -29.59 19.78 -20.99
C ASP A 25 -28.67 18.82 -20.20
N ILE A 26 -27.35 18.88 -20.43
CA ILE A 26 -26.34 18.10 -19.68
C ILE A 26 -26.17 18.66 -18.27
N LEU A 27 -26.12 19.98 -18.10
CA LEU A 27 -26.04 20.61 -16.77
C LEU A 27 -27.31 20.33 -15.95
N SER A 28 -28.49 20.33 -16.58
CA SER A 28 -29.74 19.99 -15.92
C SER A 28 -29.87 18.48 -15.59
N ALA A 29 -29.24 17.60 -16.36
CA ALA A 29 -29.16 16.17 -16.06
C ALA A 29 -28.14 15.82 -14.95
N CYS A 30 -27.10 16.65 -14.76
CA CYS A 30 -26.10 16.45 -13.71
C CYS A 30 -26.57 16.85 -12.30
N ASP A 31 -27.59 17.70 -12.17
CA ASP A 31 -28.07 18.19 -10.86
C ASP A 31 -28.94 17.18 -10.09
N HIS A 32 -29.26 16.01 -10.66
CA HIS A 32 -30.15 15.02 -10.02
C HIS A 32 -29.63 13.58 -9.94
N GLU A 33 -28.38 13.31 -10.27
CA GLU A 33 -27.73 12.04 -9.94
C GLU A 33 -26.55 12.27 -9.01
N LYS A 34 -26.84 12.38 -7.70
CA LYS A 34 -25.86 12.01 -6.69
C LYS A 34 -25.41 10.60 -7.01
N GLY A 35 -24.17 10.46 -7.48
CA GLY A 35 -23.56 9.18 -7.82
C GLY A 35 -23.85 8.18 -6.72
N LYS A 36 -24.72 7.22 -7.02
CA LYS A 36 -24.99 6.12 -6.12
C LYS A 36 -23.77 5.22 -6.25
N VAL A 37 -22.79 5.41 -5.37
CA VAL A 37 -21.64 4.53 -5.22
C VAL A 37 -22.19 3.11 -5.09
N ILE A 38 -22.03 2.30 -6.13
CA ILE A 38 -22.31 0.88 -6.05
C ILE A 38 -21.16 0.29 -5.25
N TYR A 39 -21.36 0.13 -3.94
CA TYR A 39 -20.49 -0.69 -3.13
C TYR A 39 -20.44 -2.08 -3.76
N MET A 40 -19.28 -2.43 -4.31
CA MET A 40 -19.02 -3.78 -4.76
C MET A 40 -18.86 -4.63 -3.49
N GLU A 41 -19.91 -5.32 -3.08
CA GLU A 41 -19.84 -6.32 -2.01
C GLU A 41 -18.77 -7.35 -2.42
N LYS A 42 -17.59 -7.26 -1.80
CA LYS A 42 -16.59 -8.32 -1.87
C LYS A 42 -17.25 -9.56 -1.27
N LYS A 43 -17.60 -10.51 -2.13
CA LYS A 43 -18.35 -11.71 -1.77
C LYS A 43 -17.61 -12.43 -0.65
N ARG A 44 -18.19 -12.36 0.56
CA ARG A 44 -17.69 -13.02 1.76
C ARG A 44 -17.50 -14.51 1.49
N THR A 45 -16.26 -14.96 1.48
CA THR A 45 -15.97 -16.34 1.89
C THR A 45 -15.78 -16.30 3.41
N SER A 46 -16.50 -17.16 4.12
CA SER A 46 -16.53 -17.21 5.57
C SER A 46 -15.13 -17.41 6.17
N PRO A 47 -14.73 -16.68 7.23
CA PRO A 47 -13.45 -16.91 7.88
C PRO A 47 -13.64 -18.01 8.92
N LEU A 48 -13.32 -19.25 8.56
CA LEU A 48 -12.84 -20.28 9.49
C LEU A 48 -12.59 -21.58 8.73
N ARG A 49 -11.36 -22.09 8.91
CA ARG A 49 -10.79 -23.34 8.40
C ARG A 49 -10.17 -23.27 7.00
N SER A 50 -8.95 -22.73 6.93
CA SER A 50 -7.77 -23.41 6.34
C SER A 50 -6.55 -22.46 6.31
N PHE A 51 -5.97 -22.16 7.47
CA PHE A 51 -4.64 -21.52 7.54
C PHE A 51 -3.49 -22.55 7.58
N ALA A 52 -3.77 -23.83 7.37
CA ALA A 52 -2.79 -24.90 7.43
C ALA A 52 -2.60 -25.57 6.05
N ALA A 53 -2.07 -24.84 5.06
CA ALA A 53 -1.59 -25.49 3.82
C ALA A 53 -0.60 -24.69 2.95
N ILE A 54 -0.20 -23.46 3.30
CA ILE A 54 0.60 -22.64 2.35
C ILE A 54 2.10 -22.59 2.68
N ALA A 55 2.52 -22.81 3.94
CA ALA A 55 3.93 -22.74 4.31
C ALA A 55 4.78 -23.98 3.91
N ALA A 56 4.15 -25.13 3.66
CA ALA A 56 4.90 -26.38 3.46
C ALA A 56 5.69 -26.43 2.14
N VAL A 57 5.43 -25.56 1.16
CA VAL A 57 6.10 -25.66 -0.16
C VAL A 57 7.30 -24.72 -0.32
N LEU A 58 7.38 -23.62 0.46
CA LEU A 58 8.55 -22.72 0.41
C LEU A 58 9.80 -23.37 1.01
N VAL A 59 9.63 -24.14 2.09
CA VAL A 59 10.72 -24.86 2.77
C VAL A 59 11.10 -26.13 2.04
N LEU A 60 10.19 -26.83 1.36
CA LEU A 60 10.51 -28.13 0.75
C LEU A 60 11.44 -28.04 -0.46
N VAL A 61 11.55 -26.89 -1.14
CA VAL A 61 12.54 -26.72 -2.22
C VAL A 61 13.92 -26.44 -1.62
N ILE A 62 14.03 -25.55 -0.63
CA ILE A 62 15.30 -25.24 0.05
C ILE A 62 15.79 -26.42 0.92
N ALA A 63 14.90 -27.11 1.64
CA ALA A 63 15.19 -28.32 2.40
C ALA A 63 15.34 -29.57 1.50
N GLY A 64 14.69 -29.60 0.34
CA GLY A 64 14.86 -30.65 -0.67
C GLY A 64 16.28 -30.66 -1.26
N ILE A 65 16.86 -29.47 -1.48
CA ILE A 65 18.27 -29.31 -1.87
C ILE A 65 19.20 -29.88 -0.78
N PHE A 66 18.89 -29.67 0.51
CA PHE A 66 19.67 -30.24 1.61
C PHE A 66 19.57 -31.78 1.70
N ALA A 67 18.42 -32.37 1.32
CA ALA A 67 18.22 -33.83 1.31
C ALA A 67 18.94 -34.52 0.15
N ILE A 68 19.04 -33.87 -1.02
CA ILE A 68 19.78 -34.39 -2.20
C ILE A 68 21.29 -34.50 -1.91
N LYS A 69 21.81 -33.70 -0.98
CA LYS A 69 23.21 -33.73 -0.51
C LYS A 69 23.67 -35.10 0.02
N ASN A 70 22.75 -35.96 0.46
CA ASN A 70 23.05 -37.30 0.98
C ASN A 70 22.94 -38.45 -0.03
N LEU A 71 22.44 -38.22 -1.26
CA LEU A 71 22.09 -39.32 -2.18
C LEU A 71 22.77 -39.31 -3.57
N GLY A 72 23.80 -38.49 -3.79
CA GLY A 72 24.81 -38.74 -4.83
C GLY A 72 24.30 -38.89 -6.28
N GLY A 73 23.37 -38.05 -6.73
CA GLY A 73 22.89 -38.04 -8.12
C GLY A 73 23.36 -36.82 -8.91
N SER A 74 24.20 -37.03 -9.92
CA SER A 74 24.56 -36.02 -10.92
C SER A 74 23.59 -36.07 -12.10
N SER A 75 22.87 -34.98 -12.36
CA SER A 75 22.01 -34.82 -13.55
C SER A 75 21.99 -33.37 -14.03
N ALA A 76 22.03 -33.17 -15.35
CA ALA A 76 22.12 -31.85 -16.00
C ALA A 76 20.98 -30.86 -15.65
N ASP A 77 19.84 -31.35 -15.15
CA ASP A 77 18.71 -30.56 -14.65
C ASP A 77 18.90 -30.16 -13.16
N THR A 78 20.13 -29.84 -12.75
CA THR A 78 20.36 -29.42 -11.36
C THR A 78 19.86 -27.99 -11.20
N LEU A 79 19.00 -27.76 -10.21
CA LEU A 79 18.58 -26.43 -9.79
C LEU A 79 19.81 -25.55 -9.54
N ALA A 80 19.89 -24.43 -10.25
CA ALA A 80 20.98 -23.48 -10.15
C ALA A 80 20.55 -22.16 -9.49
N ALA A 81 19.33 -21.72 -9.73
CA ALA A 81 18.77 -20.55 -9.06
C ALA A 81 17.24 -20.63 -8.92
N VAL A 82 16.74 -19.91 -7.93
CA VAL A 82 15.33 -19.58 -7.74
C VAL A 82 15.15 -18.09 -8.04
N VAL A 83 14.21 -17.74 -8.90
CA VAL A 83 13.89 -16.36 -9.28
C VAL A 83 12.45 -16.07 -8.90
N SER A 84 12.22 -15.03 -8.10
CA SER A 84 10.87 -14.54 -7.81
C SER A 84 10.57 -13.23 -8.53
N LEU A 85 9.32 -13.12 -9.01
CA LEU A 85 8.73 -11.91 -9.56
C LEU A 85 7.53 -11.54 -8.68
N ASP A 86 7.64 -10.42 -8.00
CA ASP A 86 6.65 -9.93 -7.05
C ASP A 86 6.11 -8.56 -7.51
N VAL A 87 4.78 -8.42 -7.50
CA VAL A 87 4.05 -7.17 -7.71
C VAL A 87 2.90 -7.13 -6.70
N ASN A 88 1.85 -7.89 -7.03
CA ASN A 88 0.74 -8.41 -6.24
C ASN A 88 -0.13 -9.24 -7.21
N PRO A 89 0.54 -10.00 -8.10
CA PRO A 89 0.85 -11.42 -7.95
C PRO A 89 2.29 -11.71 -7.47
N SER A 90 2.51 -12.93 -6.94
CA SER A 90 3.85 -13.48 -6.60
C SER A 90 4.09 -14.79 -7.34
N ILE A 91 5.18 -14.86 -8.11
CA ILE A 91 5.55 -16.02 -8.95
C ILE A 91 7.00 -16.42 -8.69
N GLU A 92 7.26 -17.72 -8.65
CA GLU A 92 8.58 -18.32 -8.49
C GLU A 92 8.95 -19.18 -9.71
N LEU A 93 10.19 -19.04 -10.18
CA LEU A 93 10.80 -19.80 -11.25
C LEU A 93 12.05 -20.50 -10.73
N ASN A 94 12.11 -21.82 -10.91
CA ASN A 94 13.32 -22.61 -10.68
C ASN A 94 14.03 -22.79 -12.00
N VAL A 95 15.34 -22.52 -12.05
CA VAL A 95 16.12 -22.59 -13.29
C VAL A 95 17.37 -23.44 -13.14
N ASP A 96 17.80 -24.05 -14.24
CA ASP A 96 19.08 -24.75 -14.34
C ASP A 96 20.24 -23.77 -14.63
N LYS A 97 21.46 -24.32 -14.70
CA LYS A 97 22.69 -23.54 -14.95
C LYS A 97 22.73 -22.87 -16.32
N ASP A 98 21.93 -23.36 -17.28
CA ASP A 98 21.83 -22.86 -18.65
C ASP A 98 20.64 -21.89 -18.80
N GLU A 99 20.06 -21.47 -17.68
CA GLU A 99 18.90 -20.56 -17.55
C GLU A 99 17.64 -21.10 -18.23
N ASN A 100 17.47 -22.42 -18.30
CA ASN A 100 16.19 -23.02 -18.69
C ASN A 100 15.31 -23.19 -17.45
N VAL A 101 14.02 -22.91 -17.61
CA VAL A 101 13.03 -23.05 -16.54
C VAL A 101 12.76 -24.52 -16.24
N LEU A 102 13.05 -24.96 -15.03
CA LEU A 102 12.73 -26.28 -14.50
C LEU A 102 11.28 -26.36 -14.04
N SER A 103 10.78 -25.30 -13.39
CA SER A 103 9.39 -25.16 -12.97
C SER A 103 8.99 -23.71 -12.74
N ALA A 104 7.70 -23.42 -12.88
CA ALA A 104 7.10 -22.13 -12.54
C ALA A 104 5.92 -22.35 -11.59
N LYS A 105 5.78 -21.48 -10.57
CA LYS A 105 4.73 -21.62 -9.56
C LYS A 105 4.20 -20.25 -9.10
N GLY A 106 2.88 -20.12 -9.09
CA GLY A 106 2.19 -18.98 -8.47
C GLY A 106 2.09 -19.20 -6.97
N LEU A 107 2.65 -18.29 -6.19
CA LEU A 107 2.73 -18.40 -4.72
C LEU A 107 1.46 -17.90 -4.03
N ASN A 108 0.74 -16.97 -4.65
CA ASN A 108 -0.59 -16.52 -4.23
C ASN A 108 -1.65 -16.80 -5.31
N ALA A 109 -2.91 -16.44 -5.04
CA ALA A 109 -4.02 -16.66 -5.96
C ALA A 109 -3.78 -15.93 -7.30
N ASP A 110 -3.35 -14.68 -7.23
CA ASP A 110 -3.11 -13.83 -8.41
C ASP A 110 -1.92 -14.34 -9.24
N GLY A 111 -0.88 -14.88 -8.61
CA GLY A 111 0.24 -15.53 -9.30
C GLY A 111 -0.16 -16.78 -10.07
N LYS A 112 -1.15 -17.53 -9.56
CA LYS A 112 -1.74 -18.66 -10.31
C LYS A 112 -2.57 -18.16 -11.49
N THR A 113 -3.30 -17.06 -11.33
CA THR A 113 -4.05 -16.42 -12.41
C THR A 113 -3.12 -15.94 -13.53
N VAL A 114 -2.02 -15.29 -13.19
CA VAL A 114 -1.03 -14.81 -14.17
C VAL A 114 -0.34 -15.94 -14.91
N LEU A 115 -0.01 -17.05 -14.22
CA LEU A 115 0.56 -18.23 -14.87
C LEU A 115 -0.47 -18.97 -15.73
N GLY A 116 -1.73 -19.07 -15.29
CA GLY A 116 -2.78 -19.79 -16.01
C GLY A 116 -2.33 -21.17 -16.50
N ASP A 117 -2.44 -21.40 -17.81
CA ASP A 117 -2.04 -22.65 -18.48
C ASP A 117 -0.67 -22.54 -19.19
N MET A 118 0.16 -21.55 -18.84
CA MET A 118 1.47 -21.34 -19.46
C MET A 118 2.39 -22.54 -19.25
N GLN A 119 2.94 -23.07 -20.35
CA GLN A 119 3.94 -24.13 -20.33
C GLN A 119 5.34 -23.54 -20.39
N LEU A 120 5.86 -23.13 -19.22
CA LEU A 120 7.18 -22.48 -19.13
C LEU A 120 8.34 -23.48 -18.96
N LYS A 121 8.07 -24.73 -18.60
CA LYS A 121 9.15 -25.72 -18.39
C LYS A 121 9.95 -25.94 -19.69
N GLY A 122 11.27 -25.83 -19.59
CA GLY A 122 12.23 -25.97 -20.69
C GLY A 122 12.44 -24.70 -21.52
N SER A 123 11.65 -23.65 -21.31
CA SER A 123 11.88 -22.37 -21.98
C SER A 123 13.08 -21.64 -21.38
N LYS A 124 13.69 -20.74 -22.14
CA LYS A 124 14.66 -19.79 -21.58
C LYS A 124 13.99 -18.86 -20.58
N LEU A 125 14.74 -18.49 -19.54
CA LEU A 125 14.24 -17.69 -18.43
C LEU A 125 13.80 -16.29 -18.87
N ASP A 126 14.54 -15.63 -19.76
CA ASP A 126 14.19 -14.33 -20.32
C ASP A 126 12.82 -14.35 -21.04
N VAL A 127 12.56 -15.39 -21.83
CA VAL A 127 11.28 -15.62 -22.50
C VAL A 127 10.17 -15.85 -21.49
N ALA A 128 10.43 -16.64 -20.44
CA ALA A 128 9.45 -16.90 -19.38
C ALA A 128 9.10 -15.63 -18.59
N VAL A 129 10.10 -14.84 -18.19
CA VAL A 129 9.93 -13.58 -17.48
C VAL A 129 9.11 -12.60 -18.33
N ASN A 130 9.41 -12.48 -19.61
CA ASN A 130 8.66 -11.62 -20.53
C ASN A 130 7.21 -12.07 -20.72
N ALA A 131 6.96 -13.38 -20.81
CA ALA A 131 5.60 -13.92 -20.89
C ALA A 131 4.80 -13.63 -19.62
N ILE A 132 5.43 -13.79 -18.44
CA ILE A 132 4.81 -13.49 -17.14
C ILE A 132 4.46 -12.01 -17.02
N ILE A 133 5.41 -11.11 -17.35
CA ILE A 133 5.18 -9.67 -17.34
C ILE A 133 4.04 -9.29 -18.29
N GLY A 134 4.04 -9.85 -19.51
CA GLY A 134 2.96 -9.62 -20.48
C GLY A 134 1.59 -10.03 -19.94
N SER A 135 1.52 -11.14 -19.21
CA SER A 135 0.30 -11.58 -18.54
C SER A 135 -0.09 -10.69 -17.35
N MET A 136 0.89 -10.17 -16.59
CA MET A 136 0.62 -9.19 -15.52
C MET A 136 -0.01 -7.91 -16.07
N LEU A 137 0.51 -7.40 -17.19
CA LEU A 137 -0.06 -6.25 -17.92
C LEU A 137 -1.47 -6.56 -18.43
N GLN A 138 -1.66 -7.72 -19.07
CA GLN A 138 -2.96 -8.12 -19.62
C GLN A 138 -4.05 -8.27 -18.55
N ASN A 139 -3.68 -8.74 -17.36
CA ASN A 139 -4.60 -8.90 -16.23
C ASN A 139 -4.74 -7.64 -15.37
N GLY A 140 -4.06 -6.54 -15.70
CA GLY A 140 -4.17 -5.26 -14.99
C GLY A 140 -3.46 -5.22 -13.64
N TYR A 141 -2.48 -6.10 -13.40
CA TYR A 141 -1.64 -6.04 -12.20
C TYR A 141 -0.49 -5.05 -12.33
N LEU A 142 -0.13 -4.71 -13.56
CA LEU A 142 0.82 -3.68 -13.91
C LEU A 142 0.17 -2.75 -14.91
N ASP A 143 0.18 -1.46 -14.61
CA ASP A 143 -0.34 -0.41 -15.47
C ASP A 143 0.31 0.94 -15.12
N ASP A 144 -0.26 2.01 -15.63
CA ASP A 144 0.20 3.37 -15.36
C ASP A 144 -0.04 3.81 -13.91
N MET A 145 -0.98 3.19 -13.19
CA MET A 145 -1.34 3.52 -11.81
C MET A 145 -0.44 2.80 -10.80
N ALA A 146 -0.08 1.55 -11.07
CA ALA A 146 0.85 0.75 -10.28
C ALA A 146 1.85 0.02 -11.20
N ASN A 147 3.11 0.43 -11.15
CA ASN A 147 4.12 0.08 -12.14
C ASN A 147 5.41 -0.51 -11.54
N SER A 148 5.39 -1.04 -10.32
CA SER A 148 6.60 -1.53 -9.65
C SER A 148 6.68 -3.06 -9.65
N ILE A 149 7.86 -3.59 -9.98
CA ILE A 149 8.19 -5.02 -9.93
C ILE A 149 9.38 -5.22 -9.00
N LEU A 150 9.31 -6.25 -8.16
CA LEU A 150 10.43 -6.74 -7.37
C LEU A 150 10.92 -8.06 -7.98
N LEU A 151 12.18 -8.06 -8.41
CA LEU A 151 12.88 -9.22 -8.94
C LEU A 151 13.92 -9.71 -7.94
N SER A 152 13.75 -10.92 -7.43
CA SER A 152 14.69 -11.49 -6.45
C SER A 152 15.31 -12.76 -6.99
N VAL A 153 16.63 -12.90 -6.86
CA VAL A 153 17.37 -14.10 -7.28
C VAL A 153 18.05 -14.73 -6.07
N SER A 154 17.86 -16.04 -5.91
CA SER A 154 18.58 -16.87 -4.95
C SER A 154 19.36 -17.94 -5.70
N GLY A 155 20.68 -17.82 -5.73
CA GLY A 155 21.57 -18.83 -6.31
C GLY A 155 21.72 -20.04 -5.39
N VAL A 156 21.93 -21.21 -6.00
CA VAL A 156 22.31 -22.45 -5.33
C VAL A 156 23.80 -22.70 -5.59
N ASP A 157 24.54 -23.04 -4.53
CA ASP A 157 25.93 -23.55 -4.54
C ASP A 157 26.82 -23.02 -5.68
N GLY A 158 27.39 -21.81 -5.50
CA GLY A 158 28.38 -21.25 -6.42
C GLY A 158 27.81 -20.65 -7.71
N TYR A 159 26.50 -20.70 -7.92
CA TYR A 159 25.84 -19.96 -8.98
C TYR A 159 25.93 -18.45 -8.75
N ASN A 160 26.27 -17.69 -9.79
CA ASN A 160 26.42 -16.24 -9.72
C ASN A 160 25.05 -15.55 -9.83
N ALA A 161 24.32 -15.51 -8.72
CA ALA A 161 23.00 -14.89 -8.61
C ALA A 161 23.03 -13.40 -9.01
N GLU A 162 24.09 -12.69 -8.65
CA GLU A 162 24.26 -11.27 -8.94
C GLU A 162 24.31 -10.97 -10.45
N THR A 163 25.02 -11.82 -11.23
CA THR A 163 25.06 -11.68 -12.69
C THR A 163 23.68 -11.93 -13.30
N LEU A 164 22.97 -12.97 -12.84
CA LEU A 164 21.63 -13.27 -13.34
C LEU A 164 20.64 -12.15 -12.99
N ARG A 165 20.65 -11.67 -11.74
CA ARG A 165 19.83 -10.57 -11.26
C ARG A 165 20.03 -9.32 -12.11
N SER A 166 21.28 -8.89 -12.30
CA SER A 166 21.62 -7.70 -13.08
C SER A 166 21.17 -7.83 -14.54
N LYS A 167 21.37 -9.00 -15.15
CA LYS A 167 20.89 -9.30 -16.51
C LYS A 167 19.37 -9.16 -16.61
N LEU A 168 18.63 -9.84 -15.74
CA LEU A 168 17.16 -9.81 -15.77
C LEU A 168 16.60 -8.42 -15.50
N ALA A 169 17.13 -7.69 -14.51
CA ALA A 169 16.73 -6.32 -14.23
C ALA A 169 16.96 -5.41 -15.46
N SER A 170 18.09 -5.56 -16.13
CA SER A 170 18.38 -4.83 -17.37
C SER A 170 17.38 -5.16 -18.49
N ASP A 171 17.03 -6.42 -18.66
CA ASP A 171 16.11 -6.87 -19.71
C ASP A 171 14.67 -6.40 -19.45
N VAL A 172 14.20 -6.49 -18.20
CA VAL A 172 12.89 -5.96 -17.79
C VAL A 172 12.82 -4.45 -18.02
N ASN A 173 13.84 -3.70 -17.59
CA ASN A 173 13.88 -2.24 -17.74
C ASN A 173 13.93 -1.79 -19.22
N LYS A 174 14.59 -2.56 -20.11
CA LYS A 174 14.55 -2.28 -21.57
C LYS A 174 13.14 -2.46 -22.14
N GLN A 175 12.40 -3.43 -21.64
CA GLN A 175 11.08 -3.78 -22.15
C GLN A 175 9.98 -2.86 -21.60
N LEU A 176 10.12 -2.41 -20.36
CA LEU A 176 9.15 -1.59 -19.63
C LEU A 176 9.74 -0.22 -19.26
N LYS A 177 9.74 0.72 -20.21
CA LYS A 177 10.40 2.04 -20.03
C LYS A 177 9.86 2.89 -18.88
N ASP A 178 8.60 2.69 -18.51
CA ASP A 178 7.92 3.45 -17.46
C ASP A 178 7.57 2.56 -16.25
N CYS A 179 8.37 1.51 -16.00
CA CYS A 179 8.21 0.60 -14.87
C CYS A 179 9.36 0.78 -13.88
N ALA A 180 9.03 0.76 -12.59
CA ALA A 180 10.04 0.70 -11.55
C ALA A 180 10.45 -0.75 -11.31
N VAL A 181 11.75 -1.02 -11.38
CA VAL A 181 12.29 -2.35 -11.15
C VAL A 181 13.20 -2.30 -9.94
N LEU A 182 12.76 -2.93 -8.85
CA LEU A 182 13.57 -3.27 -7.70
C LEU A 182 14.19 -4.65 -7.95
N SER A 183 15.49 -4.80 -7.69
CA SER A 183 16.15 -6.08 -7.87
C SER A 183 17.17 -6.38 -6.79
N GLN A 184 17.24 -7.64 -6.36
CA GLN A 184 18.08 -8.06 -5.23
C GLN A 184 18.58 -9.50 -5.35
N ASP A 185 19.76 -9.75 -4.81
CA ASP A 185 20.29 -11.08 -4.53
C ASP A 185 19.91 -11.46 -3.09
N VAL A 186 19.12 -12.53 -2.94
CA VAL A 186 18.65 -13.04 -1.65
C VAL A 186 19.29 -14.38 -1.27
N SER A 187 20.36 -14.78 -1.95
CA SER A 187 21.10 -16.02 -1.66
C SER A 187 21.64 -16.06 -0.23
N GLY A 188 21.93 -14.89 0.35
CA GLY A 188 22.41 -14.72 1.72
C GLY A 188 21.31 -14.43 2.76
N ALA A 189 20.03 -14.61 2.44
CA ALA A 189 18.94 -14.31 3.37
C ALA A 189 19.08 -15.10 4.68
N ASP A 190 19.04 -14.38 5.80
CA ASP A 190 19.14 -14.99 7.13
C ASP A 190 17.88 -15.79 7.51
N SER A 191 18.00 -16.61 8.56
CA SER A 191 16.90 -17.45 9.03
C SER A 191 15.68 -16.66 9.49
N GLU A 192 15.83 -15.41 9.93
CA GLU A 192 14.70 -14.59 10.38
C GLU A 192 13.91 -14.05 9.18
N THR A 193 14.57 -13.63 8.10
CA THR A 193 13.90 -13.27 6.84
C THR A 193 13.07 -14.43 6.30
N VAL A 194 13.62 -15.64 6.33
CA VAL A 194 12.92 -16.85 5.86
C VAL A 194 11.70 -17.14 6.74
N LYS A 195 11.83 -17.07 8.08
CA LYS A 195 10.69 -17.24 9.00
C LYS A 195 9.61 -16.18 8.80
N LEU A 196 9.97 -14.93 8.53
CA LEU A 196 9.02 -13.87 8.22
C LEU A 196 8.30 -14.16 6.90
N ALA A 197 9.02 -14.51 5.85
CA ALA A 197 8.41 -14.91 4.57
C ALA A 197 7.38 -16.04 4.76
N GLU A 198 7.71 -17.06 5.55
CA GLU A 198 6.79 -18.15 5.90
C GLU A 198 5.59 -17.69 6.72
N LYS A 199 5.83 -16.87 7.77
CA LYS A 199 4.78 -16.35 8.68
C LYS A 199 3.71 -15.59 7.91
N TYR A 200 4.11 -14.73 6.97
CA TYR A 200 3.19 -13.87 6.21
C TYR A 200 2.78 -14.46 4.86
N GLY A 201 3.32 -15.62 4.47
CA GLY A 201 3.01 -16.25 3.19
C GLY A 201 3.45 -15.42 1.98
N ILE A 202 4.61 -14.75 2.08
CA ILE A 202 5.21 -13.92 1.03
C ILE A 202 6.54 -14.51 0.57
N THR A 203 7.14 -13.95 -0.50
CA THR A 203 8.48 -14.38 -0.94
C THR A 203 9.56 -13.91 0.03
N VAL A 204 10.69 -14.62 0.05
CA VAL A 204 11.91 -14.18 0.76
C VAL A 204 12.34 -12.80 0.27
N GLY A 205 12.16 -12.55 -1.04
CA GLY A 205 12.41 -11.25 -1.66
C GLY A 205 11.56 -10.13 -1.05
N LYS A 206 10.23 -10.28 -1.03
CA LYS A 206 9.35 -9.27 -0.43
C LYS A 206 9.63 -9.07 1.05
N ALA A 207 9.91 -10.15 1.79
CA ALA A 207 10.29 -10.06 3.20
C ALA A 207 11.60 -9.29 3.42
N ALA A 208 12.61 -9.51 2.57
CA ALA A 208 13.86 -8.76 2.61
C ALA A 208 13.63 -7.26 2.34
N LEU A 209 12.81 -6.91 1.35
CA LEU A 209 12.43 -5.52 1.05
C LEU A 209 11.75 -4.85 2.26
N ILE A 210 10.74 -5.49 2.85
CA ILE A 210 10.04 -4.95 4.02
C ILE A 210 11.02 -4.72 5.18
N ARG A 211 11.96 -5.65 5.43
CA ARG A 211 12.98 -5.46 6.47
C ARG A 211 13.87 -4.25 6.21
N GLN A 212 14.24 -3.98 4.96
CA GLN A 212 15.01 -2.77 4.62
C GLN A 212 14.19 -1.50 4.90
N ILE A 213 12.91 -1.48 4.53
CA ILE A 213 12.01 -0.34 4.79
C ILE A 213 11.89 -0.10 6.30
N VAL A 214 11.58 -1.14 7.09
CA VAL A 214 11.47 -1.05 8.56
C VAL A 214 12.79 -0.67 9.23
N SER A 215 13.93 -1.08 8.67
CA SER A 215 15.24 -0.70 9.21
C SER A 215 15.60 0.76 8.90
N ALA A 216 15.11 1.29 7.77
CA ALA A 216 15.31 2.67 7.37
C ALA A 216 14.34 3.63 8.09
N ASP A 217 13.16 3.14 8.48
CA ASP A 217 12.13 3.91 9.16
C ASP A 217 11.47 3.08 10.28
N ALA A 218 11.83 3.40 11.52
CA ALA A 218 11.39 2.67 12.70
C ALA A 218 9.91 2.92 13.07
N ARG A 219 9.22 3.85 12.37
CA ARG A 219 7.78 4.08 12.54
C ARG A 219 6.95 2.92 11.99
N HIS A 220 7.52 2.13 11.07
CA HIS A 220 6.83 0.99 10.48
C HIS A 220 7.06 -0.34 11.20
N SER A 221 6.04 -1.19 11.18
CA SER A 221 6.17 -2.60 11.52
C SER A 221 6.10 -3.51 10.29
N PHE A 222 6.69 -4.70 10.41
CA PHE A 222 6.61 -5.72 9.36
C PHE A 222 5.14 -6.16 9.13
N ASP A 223 4.36 -6.27 10.20
CA ASP A 223 2.95 -6.68 10.15
C ASP A 223 2.12 -5.74 9.27
N GLU A 224 2.36 -4.43 9.37
CA GLU A 224 1.65 -3.40 8.60
C GLU A 224 2.03 -3.40 7.12
N LEU A 225 3.31 -3.63 6.80
CA LEU A 225 3.83 -3.55 5.43
C LEU A 225 3.67 -4.85 4.63
N ALA A 226 3.59 -6.01 5.30
CA ALA A 226 3.38 -7.31 4.65
C ALA A 226 2.21 -7.38 3.64
N PRO A 227 1.01 -6.80 3.91
CA PRO A 227 -0.11 -6.83 2.97
C PRO A 227 0.05 -5.91 1.76
N LEU A 228 0.96 -4.93 1.79
CA LEU A 228 1.10 -3.93 0.73
C LEU A 228 1.62 -4.52 -0.59
N SER A 229 1.24 -3.91 -1.71
CA SER A 229 1.81 -4.22 -3.02
C SER A 229 3.28 -3.77 -3.11
N ILE A 230 4.02 -4.31 -4.08
CA ILE A 230 5.39 -3.83 -4.34
C ILE A 230 5.39 -2.35 -4.74
N ASN A 231 4.35 -1.85 -5.40
CA ASN A 231 4.26 -0.44 -5.76
C ASN A 231 4.16 0.47 -4.53
N GLU A 232 3.31 0.12 -3.57
CA GLU A 232 3.20 0.83 -2.29
C GLU A 232 4.51 0.75 -1.51
N LEU A 233 5.11 -0.43 -1.38
CA LEU A 233 6.41 -0.58 -0.70
C LEU A 233 7.52 0.23 -1.38
N ASN A 234 7.53 0.31 -2.71
CA ASN A 234 8.50 1.11 -3.45
C ASN A 234 8.28 2.62 -3.25
N LEU A 235 7.04 3.05 -3.11
CA LEU A 235 6.72 4.45 -2.78
C LEU A 235 7.17 4.80 -1.35
N LEU A 236 6.94 3.93 -0.37
CA LEU A 236 7.42 4.13 1.02
C LEU A 236 8.95 4.10 1.15
N ALA A 237 9.61 3.47 0.18
CA ALA A 237 11.04 3.40 0.07
C ALA A 237 11.66 4.56 -0.74
N ASP A 238 10.86 5.43 -1.36
CA ASP A 238 11.37 6.52 -2.19
C ASP A 238 12.29 7.44 -1.38
N GLY A 239 13.44 7.80 -1.94
CA GLY A 239 14.47 8.57 -1.23
C GLY A 239 15.26 7.82 -0.14
N LYS A 240 14.87 6.60 0.24
CA LYS A 240 15.56 5.80 1.28
C LYS A 240 16.65 4.90 0.66
N SER A 241 17.75 4.69 1.39
CA SER A 241 18.80 3.74 0.97
C SER A 241 18.44 2.33 1.40
N LEU A 242 18.07 1.47 0.43
CA LEU A 242 17.61 0.10 0.69
C LEU A 242 18.75 -0.94 0.73
N GLY A 243 19.95 -0.54 1.14
CA GLY A 243 21.08 -1.45 1.27
C GLY A 243 21.47 -2.12 -0.06
N SER A 244 21.25 -3.43 -0.17
CA SER A 244 21.62 -4.27 -1.34
C SER A 244 20.56 -4.35 -2.44
N ILE A 245 19.49 -3.55 -2.36
CA ILE A 245 18.42 -3.53 -3.35
C ILE A 245 18.74 -2.45 -4.39
N ASP A 246 18.94 -2.88 -5.64
CA ASP A 246 19.09 -1.97 -6.76
C ASP A 246 17.70 -1.50 -7.22
N SER A 247 17.56 -0.20 -7.48
CA SER A 247 16.34 0.40 -7.99
C SER A 247 16.58 1.12 -9.31
N THR A 248 15.69 0.89 -10.27
CA THR A 248 15.64 1.62 -11.55
C THR A 248 14.22 2.04 -11.86
N GLY A 249 14.04 3.15 -12.59
CA GLY A 249 12.71 3.73 -12.84
C GLY A 249 12.15 4.45 -11.60
N LYS A 250 10.86 4.79 -11.64
CA LYS A 250 10.16 5.45 -10.53
C LYS A 250 8.78 4.82 -10.32
N ALA A 251 8.44 4.54 -9.06
CA ALA A 251 7.13 4.03 -8.70
C ALA A 251 6.03 5.05 -9.04
N SER A 252 4.89 4.55 -9.50
CA SER A 252 3.75 5.37 -9.84
C SER A 252 2.95 5.69 -8.59
N SER A 253 2.73 6.96 -8.34
CA SER A 253 1.80 7.47 -7.34
C SER A 253 0.47 7.95 -7.96
N LYS A 254 0.20 7.63 -9.23
CA LYS A 254 -1.00 8.13 -9.95
C LYS A 254 -2.32 7.64 -9.34
N ALA A 255 -2.29 6.61 -8.50
CA ALA A 255 -3.45 6.16 -7.74
C ALA A 255 -3.83 7.11 -6.59
N TYR A 256 -2.98 8.10 -6.27
CA TYR A 256 -3.14 9.00 -5.14
C TYR A 256 -3.35 10.45 -5.60
N ILE A 257 -3.91 11.27 -4.70
CA ILE A 257 -4.27 12.68 -4.96
C ILE A 257 -3.06 13.57 -5.30
N GLY A 258 -1.85 13.14 -4.90
CA GLY A 258 -0.63 13.90 -5.10
C GLY A 258 -0.37 14.94 -4.00
N ARG A 259 0.91 15.34 -3.89
CA ARG A 259 1.41 16.24 -2.84
C ARG A 259 0.71 17.60 -2.81
N ASP A 260 0.47 18.20 -3.97
CA ASP A 260 -0.17 19.52 -4.04
C ASP A 260 -1.61 19.50 -3.54
N ALA A 261 -2.37 18.44 -3.85
CA ALA A 261 -3.75 18.27 -3.36
C ALA A 261 -3.78 17.98 -1.85
N ALA A 262 -2.82 17.19 -1.34
CA ALA A 262 -2.68 16.95 0.09
C ALA A 262 -2.38 18.25 0.86
N LEU A 263 -1.44 19.06 0.35
CA LEU A 263 -1.13 20.38 0.92
C LEU A 263 -2.35 21.31 0.89
N GLU A 264 -3.08 21.34 -0.22
CA GLU A 264 -4.30 22.14 -0.33
C GLU A 264 -5.36 21.69 0.67
N ALA A 265 -5.55 20.38 0.88
CA ALA A 265 -6.47 19.84 1.88
C ALA A 265 -6.08 20.29 3.30
N ALA A 266 -4.80 20.16 3.66
CA ALA A 266 -4.29 20.56 4.96
C ALA A 266 -4.43 22.08 5.21
N LEU A 267 -4.06 22.92 4.23
CA LEU A 267 -4.20 24.37 4.31
C LEU A 267 -5.66 24.82 4.42
N ASN A 268 -6.56 24.20 3.64
CA ASN A 268 -7.99 24.48 3.71
C ASN A 268 -8.57 24.12 5.08
N HIS A 269 -8.16 22.99 5.66
CA HIS A 269 -8.55 22.59 7.01
C HIS A 269 -8.02 23.58 8.06
N ALA A 270 -6.77 24.04 7.93
CA ALA A 270 -6.16 25.03 8.81
C ALA A 270 -6.72 26.46 8.62
N GLY A 271 -7.46 26.72 7.54
CA GLY A 271 -7.94 28.06 7.17
C GLY A 271 -6.81 29.00 6.71
N LEU A 272 -5.76 28.45 6.10
CA LEU A 272 -4.55 29.16 5.70
C LEU A 272 -4.36 29.18 4.17
N SER A 273 -3.53 30.10 3.69
CA SER A 273 -3.06 30.12 2.30
C SER A 273 -1.63 29.63 2.18
N LYS A 274 -1.29 29.05 1.01
CA LYS A 274 0.08 28.60 0.69
C LYS A 274 1.13 29.71 0.82
N ASN A 275 0.73 30.98 0.65
CA ASN A 275 1.63 32.12 0.78
C ASN A 275 1.93 32.52 2.23
N ASP A 276 1.14 32.03 3.19
CA ASP A 276 1.27 32.38 4.61
C ASP A 276 2.22 31.42 5.34
N VAL A 277 2.43 30.22 4.78
CA VAL A 277 3.19 29.14 5.41
C VAL A 277 4.61 29.03 4.87
N ARG A 278 5.48 28.42 5.66
CA ARG A 278 6.87 28.09 5.28
C ARG A 278 7.21 26.67 5.73
N ASN A 279 8.42 26.22 5.39
CA ASN A 279 8.95 24.91 5.78
C ASN A 279 7.97 23.77 5.45
N VAL A 280 7.39 23.84 4.25
CA VAL A 280 6.45 22.82 3.79
C VAL A 280 7.23 21.55 3.47
N ASP A 281 7.01 20.51 4.24
CA ASP A 281 7.45 19.15 3.93
C ASP A 281 6.23 18.25 3.70
N ILE A 282 6.37 17.31 2.78
CA ILE A 282 5.31 16.38 2.44
C ILE A 282 5.94 15.03 2.19
N GLU A 283 5.53 13.99 2.90
CA GLU A 283 5.99 12.63 2.68
C GLU A 283 4.79 11.73 2.41
N LEU A 284 4.95 10.73 1.54
CA LEU A 284 3.92 9.71 1.35
C LEU A 284 4.28 8.55 2.26
N ASP A 285 3.37 8.25 3.18
CA ASP A 285 3.58 7.26 4.22
C ASP A 285 2.42 6.26 4.31
N TYR A 286 2.54 5.25 5.18
CA TYR A 286 1.51 4.26 5.47
C TYR A 286 1.21 4.23 6.96
N GLU A 287 0.10 4.86 7.33
CA GLU A 287 -0.36 4.98 8.70
C GLU A 287 -1.83 4.57 8.82
N TYR A 288 -2.18 4.04 9.99
CA TYR A 288 -3.58 3.72 10.33
C TYR A 288 -4.28 2.78 9.34
N GLY A 289 -3.50 1.93 8.67
CA GLY A 289 -3.97 0.95 7.69
C GLY A 289 -4.22 1.50 6.28
N SER A 290 -3.82 2.74 5.97
CA SER A 290 -3.92 3.31 4.62
C SER A 290 -2.70 4.14 4.24
N MET A 291 -2.51 4.36 2.94
CA MET A 291 -1.53 5.34 2.47
C MET A 291 -2.00 6.75 2.84
N VAL A 292 -1.12 7.55 3.43
CA VAL A 292 -1.36 8.94 3.82
C VAL A 292 -0.25 9.83 3.27
N TYR A 293 -0.56 11.10 3.03
CA TYR A 293 0.45 12.15 2.92
C TYR A 293 0.62 12.78 4.28
N GLU A 294 1.79 12.64 4.88
CA GLU A 294 2.25 13.40 6.04
C GLU A 294 2.62 14.79 5.52
N VAL A 295 1.90 15.83 5.94
CA VAL A 295 2.07 17.22 5.49
C VAL A 295 2.44 18.07 6.69
N GLU A 296 3.66 18.59 6.67
CA GLU A 296 4.18 19.49 7.69
C GLU A 296 4.34 20.91 7.14
N PHE A 297 4.00 21.93 7.94
CA PHE A 297 4.31 23.31 7.61
C PHE A 297 4.26 24.23 8.84
N GLU A 298 4.81 25.44 8.70
CA GLU A 298 4.87 26.44 9.77
C GLU A 298 4.15 27.74 9.42
N LEU A 299 3.46 28.32 10.42
CA LEU A 299 3.02 29.71 10.43
C LEU A 299 3.57 30.44 11.66
N GLY A 300 4.55 31.33 11.46
CA GLY A 300 5.15 32.07 12.56
C GLY A 300 5.96 31.16 13.50
N THR A 301 5.43 30.83 14.67
CA THR A 301 6.00 29.84 15.61
C THR A 301 5.06 28.65 15.83
N THR A 302 4.03 28.53 14.99
CA THR A 302 3.07 27.43 15.04
C THR A 302 3.48 26.38 14.03
N GLU A 303 3.66 25.16 14.49
CA GLU A 303 3.96 23.98 13.69
C GLU A 303 2.65 23.22 13.45
N TYR A 304 2.47 22.73 12.23
CA TYR A 304 1.31 21.96 11.81
C TYR A 304 1.79 20.65 11.20
N GLU A 305 1.16 19.55 11.61
CA GLU A 305 1.36 18.21 11.07
C GLU A 305 -0.02 17.65 10.70
N TYR A 306 -0.13 17.05 9.51
CA TYR A 306 -1.37 16.51 8.99
C TYR A 306 -1.13 15.16 8.33
N ASP A 307 -1.90 14.15 8.71
CA ASP A 307 -2.02 12.90 7.95
C ASP A 307 -3.24 12.97 7.04
N VAL A 308 -3.00 13.12 5.74
CA VAL A 308 -4.06 13.26 4.73
C VAL A 308 -4.20 11.95 3.98
N ASN A 309 -5.39 11.35 3.94
CA ASN A 309 -5.62 10.10 3.21
C ASN A 309 -5.20 10.26 1.73
N ALA A 310 -4.25 9.44 1.27
CA ALA A 310 -3.64 9.63 -0.04
C ALA A 310 -4.60 9.35 -1.20
N ALA A 311 -5.69 8.60 -0.99
CA ALA A 311 -6.69 8.31 -2.01
C ALA A 311 -7.85 9.31 -2.01
N THR A 312 -8.27 9.80 -0.84
CA THR A 312 -9.50 10.62 -0.70
C THR A 312 -9.24 12.09 -0.41
N GLY A 313 -8.08 12.45 0.17
CA GLY A 313 -7.81 13.81 0.64
C GLY A 313 -8.43 14.14 2.00
N GLU A 314 -9.04 13.18 2.67
CA GLU A 314 -9.62 13.37 4.00
C GLU A 314 -8.53 13.52 5.07
N ILE A 315 -8.74 14.42 6.04
CA ILE A 315 -7.83 14.60 7.17
C ILE A 315 -8.04 13.46 8.16
N VAL A 316 -7.08 12.53 8.18
CA VAL A 316 -7.10 11.36 9.05
C VAL A 316 -6.70 11.74 10.47
N TRP A 317 -5.63 12.50 10.59
CA TRP A 317 -5.13 13.04 11.83
C TRP A 317 -4.49 14.41 11.59
N TYR A 318 -4.46 15.24 12.62
CA TYR A 318 -3.66 16.47 12.61
C TYR A 318 -3.21 16.84 14.02
N GLU A 319 -2.10 17.56 14.07
CA GLU A 319 -1.62 18.28 15.24
C GLU A 319 -1.22 19.71 14.86
N LYS A 320 -1.47 20.61 15.80
CA LYS A 320 -1.02 22.00 15.74
C LYS A 320 -0.37 22.34 17.08
N ASP A 321 0.92 22.62 17.06
CA ASP A 321 1.64 23.12 18.23
C ASP A 321 1.82 24.63 18.16
N SER A 322 1.22 25.36 19.10
CA SER A 322 1.41 26.80 19.29
C SER A 322 2.31 27.13 20.49
N GLY A 323 3.56 26.68 20.45
CA GLY A 323 4.56 26.98 21.49
C GLY A 323 4.33 26.21 22.80
N GLY A 324 4.08 24.90 22.68
CA GLY A 324 3.76 23.97 23.77
C GLY A 324 2.26 23.84 24.05
N LYS A 325 1.40 24.42 23.21
CA LYS A 325 -0.05 24.24 23.29
C LYS A 325 -0.50 23.42 22.10
N LEU A 326 -0.71 22.13 22.35
CA LEU A 326 -1.16 21.16 21.36
C LEU A 326 -2.67 21.24 21.15
N GLU A 327 -3.06 21.24 19.89
CA GLU A 327 -4.41 21.02 19.42
C GLU A 327 -4.38 19.92 18.36
N GLN A 328 -5.08 18.82 18.62
CA GLN A 328 -5.07 17.64 17.76
C GLN A 328 -6.47 17.09 17.51
N GLY A 329 -6.62 16.34 16.42
CA GLY A 329 -7.88 15.74 16.04
C GLY A 329 -7.81 15.03 14.69
N GLY A 330 -8.93 15.04 13.97
CA GLY A 330 -9.06 14.37 12.67
C GLY A 330 -10.24 13.40 12.65
N SER A 331 -10.33 12.64 11.57
CA SER A 331 -11.29 11.56 11.42
C SER A 331 -10.54 10.28 11.12
N ALA A 332 -10.43 9.39 12.11
CA ALA A 332 -9.91 8.06 11.90
C ALA A 332 -10.56 7.44 10.66
N ILE A 333 -9.73 6.80 9.82
CA ILE A 333 -10.15 6.28 8.52
C ILE A 333 -11.40 5.41 8.69
N ASP A 334 -12.41 5.62 7.83
CA ASP A 334 -13.63 4.80 7.75
C ASP A 334 -13.30 3.39 7.20
N GLY A 335 -12.58 2.62 8.00
CA GLY A 335 -12.49 1.18 7.88
C GLY A 335 -13.77 0.54 8.43
N LYS A 336 -14.13 -0.65 7.92
CA LYS A 336 -15.30 -1.41 8.37
C LYS A 336 -15.35 -1.65 9.89
N ASP A 337 -14.19 -1.60 10.54
CA ASP A 337 -13.99 -1.85 11.96
C ASP A 337 -13.68 -0.58 12.78
N SER A 338 -13.40 0.56 12.13
CA SER A 338 -13.18 1.86 12.79
C SER A 338 -14.40 2.20 13.65
N VAL A 339 -14.15 2.58 14.90
CA VAL A 339 -15.26 2.80 15.82
C VAL A 339 -15.87 4.18 15.68
N GLY A 340 -15.08 5.19 15.29
CA GLY A 340 -15.53 6.57 15.33
C GLY A 340 -15.77 7.06 16.76
N LYS A 341 -15.75 8.38 16.94
CA LYS A 341 -15.88 9.04 18.25
C LYS A 341 -17.11 8.59 19.04
N ASP A 342 -18.28 8.56 18.40
CA ASP A 342 -19.54 8.26 19.07
C ASP A 342 -19.60 6.83 19.63
N LYS A 343 -19.05 5.85 18.90
CA LYS A 343 -19.00 4.46 19.36
C LYS A 343 -17.93 4.28 20.43
N ALA A 344 -16.80 4.98 20.33
CA ALA A 344 -15.78 4.97 21.39
C ALA A 344 -16.37 5.52 22.70
N VAL A 345 -17.10 6.64 22.65
CA VAL A 345 -17.84 7.20 23.80
C VAL A 345 -18.85 6.19 24.34
N GLN A 346 -19.64 5.54 23.47
CA GLN A 346 -20.58 4.50 23.91
C GLN A 346 -19.87 3.31 24.58
N THR A 347 -18.71 2.91 24.09
CA THR A 347 -17.89 1.85 24.68
C THR A 347 -17.42 2.24 26.09
N ALA A 348 -16.89 3.46 26.26
CA ALA A 348 -16.46 3.98 27.57
C ALA A 348 -17.63 4.06 28.57
N LEU A 349 -18.76 4.64 28.17
CA LEU A 349 -19.94 4.77 29.03
C LEU A 349 -20.52 3.40 29.42
N LYS A 350 -20.61 2.47 28.47
CA LYS A 350 -21.07 1.10 28.73
C LYS A 350 -20.12 0.38 29.69
N HIS A 351 -18.81 0.54 29.53
CA HIS A 351 -17.83 -0.05 30.43
C HIS A 351 -17.93 0.54 31.84
N ALA A 352 -18.13 1.85 31.96
CA ALA A 352 -18.35 2.54 33.23
C ALA A 352 -19.70 2.22 33.90
N GLY A 353 -20.63 1.55 33.19
CA GLY A 353 -21.98 1.28 33.66
C GLY A 353 -22.88 2.54 33.70
N LEU A 354 -22.59 3.52 32.85
CA LEU A 354 -23.24 4.82 32.81
C LEU A 354 -23.97 5.05 31.48
N THR A 355 -24.89 6.00 31.49
CA THR A 355 -25.57 6.52 30.30
C THR A 355 -25.14 7.95 30.03
N SER A 356 -25.33 8.44 28.81
CA SER A 356 -25.00 9.83 28.44
C SER A 356 -25.71 10.87 29.31
N SER A 357 -26.88 10.55 29.89
CA SER A 357 -27.59 11.44 30.81
C SER A 357 -27.00 11.52 32.22
N GLN A 358 -26.08 10.62 32.58
CA GLN A 358 -25.47 10.52 33.91
C GLN A 358 -24.06 11.12 33.95
N VAL A 359 -23.58 11.65 32.83
CA VAL A 359 -22.23 12.18 32.69
C VAL A 359 -22.24 13.66 32.35
N THR A 360 -21.22 14.37 32.79
CA THR A 360 -20.96 15.79 32.51
C THR A 360 -19.52 15.96 32.09
N GLN A 361 -19.18 17.11 31.48
CA GLN A 361 -17.82 17.39 30.99
C GLN A 361 -17.27 16.26 30.12
N LEU A 362 -18.13 15.70 29.26
CA LEU A 362 -17.69 14.67 28.34
C LEU A 362 -16.84 15.31 27.25
N GLU A 363 -15.55 15.02 27.28
CA GLU A 363 -14.61 15.30 26.22
C GLU A 363 -14.20 13.99 25.55
N ALA A 364 -14.07 14.05 24.23
CA ALA A 364 -13.52 12.93 23.48
C ALA A 364 -12.70 13.52 22.32
N LYS A 365 -11.44 13.14 22.26
CA LYS A 365 -10.44 13.64 21.31
C LYS A 365 -9.78 12.45 20.62
N LEU A 366 -9.40 12.65 19.36
CA LEU A 366 -8.57 11.69 18.64
C LEU A 366 -7.13 12.09 18.92
N ASP A 367 -6.34 11.12 19.35
CA ASP A 367 -4.94 11.28 19.74
C ASP A 367 -4.09 10.21 19.02
N ARG A 368 -2.77 10.42 18.98
CA ARG A 368 -1.77 9.51 18.42
C ARG A 368 -0.86 9.02 19.55
N ASP A 369 -1.02 7.76 19.94
CA ASP A 369 -0.16 7.09 20.91
C ASP A 369 0.61 5.93 20.25
N GLY A 370 1.94 5.99 20.30
CA GLY A 370 2.81 4.92 19.80
C GLY A 370 2.57 4.54 18.32
N GLY A 371 2.27 5.51 17.46
CA GLY A 371 1.96 5.30 16.04
C GLY A 371 0.55 4.78 15.77
N LYS A 372 -0.34 4.81 16.77
CA LYS A 372 -1.73 4.37 16.65
C LYS A 372 -2.69 5.48 17.03
N LEU A 373 -3.79 5.57 16.30
CA LEU A 373 -4.89 6.45 16.69
C LEU A 373 -5.68 5.84 17.85
N VAL A 374 -5.88 6.66 18.87
CA VAL A 374 -6.68 6.34 20.04
C VAL A 374 -7.71 7.45 20.28
N TYR A 375 -8.86 7.08 20.79
CA TYR A 375 -9.80 8.03 21.36
C TYR A 375 -9.53 8.17 22.85
N GLU A 376 -9.04 9.34 23.25
CA GLU A 376 -8.99 9.76 24.65
C GLU A 376 -10.36 10.31 25.03
N ILE A 377 -10.96 9.76 26.08
CA ILE A 377 -12.32 10.10 26.51
C ILE A 377 -12.30 10.38 28.01
N GLU A 378 -12.65 11.61 28.36
CA GLU A 378 -12.80 12.07 29.73
C GLU A 378 -14.27 12.39 30.00
N PHE A 379 -14.78 12.00 31.16
CA PHE A 379 -16.08 12.48 31.64
C PHE A 379 -16.19 12.37 33.16
N ARG A 380 -17.14 13.14 33.72
CA ARG A 380 -17.44 13.14 35.16
C ARG A 380 -18.80 12.53 35.46
N SER A 381 -18.89 11.77 36.55
CA SER A 381 -20.17 11.27 37.08
C SER A 381 -20.13 11.17 38.60
N GLY A 382 -20.99 11.93 39.28
CA GLY A 382 -20.93 12.07 40.73
C GLY A 382 -19.65 12.80 41.16
N ASN A 383 -18.90 12.21 42.10
CA ASN A 383 -17.61 12.73 42.59
C ASN A 383 -16.43 12.01 41.92
N TYR A 384 -16.61 11.53 40.69
CA TYR A 384 -15.59 10.76 40.00
C TYR A 384 -15.33 11.33 38.62
N GLU A 385 -14.06 11.38 38.28
CA GLU A 385 -13.54 11.59 36.94
C GLU A 385 -13.17 10.23 36.35
N TYR A 386 -13.44 10.07 35.06
CA TYR A 386 -13.18 8.85 34.31
C TYR A 386 -12.37 9.22 33.08
N GLU A 387 -11.29 8.47 32.86
CA GLU A 387 -10.42 8.61 31.69
C GLU A 387 -10.35 7.27 30.97
N TYR A 388 -10.43 7.29 29.65
CA TYR A 388 -10.36 6.11 28.80
C TYR A 388 -9.49 6.39 27.59
N GLU A 389 -8.66 5.41 27.22
CA GLU A 389 -8.05 5.34 25.89
C GLU A 389 -8.65 4.15 25.15
N ILE A 390 -9.19 4.39 23.96
CA ILE A 390 -9.84 3.37 23.14
C ILE A 390 -9.17 3.32 21.77
N ASP A 391 -8.72 2.14 21.35
CA ASP A 391 -8.14 1.92 20.02
C ASP A 391 -9.13 2.35 18.92
N ALA A 392 -8.77 3.33 18.11
CA ALA A 392 -9.66 3.88 17.09
C ALA A 392 -9.98 2.87 15.96
N SER A 393 -9.09 1.91 15.72
CA SER A 393 -9.21 0.93 14.64
C SER A 393 -10.19 -0.21 14.94
N ASN A 394 -10.37 -0.56 16.22
CA ASN A 394 -11.12 -1.75 16.60
C ASN A 394 -12.01 -1.56 17.85
N GLY A 395 -11.87 -0.45 18.58
CA GLY A 395 -12.70 -0.11 19.74
C GLY A 395 -12.32 -0.81 21.04
N SER A 396 -11.18 -1.49 21.09
CA SER A 396 -10.68 -2.09 22.33
C SER A 396 -10.30 -1.01 23.33
N ILE A 397 -10.66 -1.20 24.59
CA ILE A 397 -10.21 -0.33 25.68
C ILE A 397 -8.74 -0.66 25.95
N ILE A 398 -7.86 0.33 25.75
CA ILE A 398 -6.42 0.25 26.00
C ILE A 398 -6.16 0.61 27.47
N LYS A 399 -6.77 1.70 27.94
CA LYS A 399 -6.65 2.22 29.30
C LYS A 399 -8.03 2.61 29.84
N SER A 400 -8.22 2.45 31.15
CA SER A 400 -9.38 3.00 31.86
C SER A 400 -9.01 3.34 33.31
N GLU A 401 -9.26 4.58 33.70
CA GLU A 401 -9.01 5.09 35.05
C GLU A 401 -10.29 5.71 35.63
N LYS A 402 -10.38 5.68 36.96
CA LYS A 402 -11.50 6.25 37.71
C LYS A 402 -10.97 6.81 39.02
N ASP A 403 -10.95 8.13 39.09
CA ASP A 403 -10.41 8.86 40.23
C ASP A 403 -11.46 9.68 40.94
N LEU A 404 -11.22 9.91 42.23
CA LEU A 404 -12.10 10.74 43.05
C LEU A 404 -11.78 12.20 42.75
N ASP A 405 -12.75 12.89 42.19
CA ASP A 405 -12.70 14.30 41.82
C ASP A 405 -12.80 15.14 43.11
N ASN A 406 -11.67 15.72 43.54
CA ASN A 406 -11.52 16.41 44.84
C ASN A 406 -11.86 17.91 44.77
#